data_AF-Q1MP32-F1
#
_entry.id   AF-Q1MP32-F1
#
_cell.length_a   1.000
_cell.length_b   1.000
_cell.length_c   1.000
_cell.angle_alpha   90.00
_cell.angle_beta   90.00
_cell.angle_gamma   90.00
#
_symmetry.space_group_name_H-M   'P 1'
#
loop_
_entity.id
_entity.type
_entity.pdbx_description
1 polymer ?
#
loop_
_entity_poly.entity_id
_entity_poly.type
_entity_poly.pdbx_seq_one_letter_code
_entity_poly.pdbx_strand_id
1 'polypeptide(L)'
;MLALTPMGLKICRGNPLYPDHVVYLGAITAEIQPNEKISVTIARFESQYNITPKFLIAPDKGIFIAPNITPGELSMIEAIAQMTVRVPDNTTLRQLEQKDIHILAHWDVETKRKSLDN
;
A
#
# COMPACT_ATOMS: atom_id res chain seq x y z
N MET A 1 14.06 4.32 -4.97
CA MET A 1 12.85 4.45 -5.82
C MET A 1 11.99 3.21 -5.64
N LEU A 2 10.66 3.36 -5.57
CA LEU A 2 9.72 2.24 -5.36
C LEU A 2 9.90 1.17 -6.42
N ALA A 3 9.96 -0.10 -6.00
CA ALA A 3 10.08 -1.29 -6.85
C ALA A 3 11.23 -1.33 -7.90
N LEU A 4 12.15 -0.36 -7.87
CA LEU A 4 13.35 -0.28 -8.73
C LEU A 4 14.64 -0.63 -7.98
N THR A 5 14.54 -0.86 -6.67
CA THR A 5 15.68 -1.18 -5.79
C THR A 5 15.27 -2.34 -4.89
N PRO A 6 16.22 -3.14 -4.38
CA PRO A 6 15.90 -4.23 -3.44
C PRO A 6 15.13 -3.74 -2.21
N MET A 7 15.54 -2.62 -1.61
CA MET A 7 14.82 -2.00 -0.49
C MET A 7 13.43 -1.50 -0.89
N GLY A 8 13.31 -0.84 -2.05
CA GLY A 8 12.01 -0.40 -2.56
C GLY A 8 11.03 -1.56 -2.79
N LEU A 9 11.49 -2.68 -3.35
CA LEU A 9 10.70 -3.91 -3.51
C LEU A 9 10.31 -4.50 -2.15
N LYS A 10 11.24 -4.57 -1.19
CA LYS A 10 10.99 -5.06 0.17
C LYS A 10 9.92 -4.24 0.89
N ILE A 11 9.98 -2.91 0.76
CA ILE A 11 8.98 -2.00 1.33
C ILE A 11 7.61 -2.21 0.69
N CYS A 12 7.54 -2.27 -0.64
CA CYS A 12 6.26 -2.43 -1.34
C CYS A 12 5.58 -3.78 -1.09
N ARG A 13 6.36 -4.87 -0.95
CA ARG A 13 5.84 -6.23 -0.72
C ARG A 13 5.49 -6.52 0.73
N GLY A 14 6.02 -5.74 1.67
CA GLY A 14 5.81 -5.99 3.08
C GLY A 14 4.59 -5.27 3.65
N ASN A 15 4.40 -5.43 4.96
CA ASN A 15 3.35 -4.70 5.67
C ASN A 15 3.63 -3.19 5.69
N PRO A 16 2.58 -2.34 5.79
CA PRO A 16 2.72 -0.90 5.94
C PRO A 16 3.67 -0.51 7.07
N LEU A 17 4.40 0.58 6.87
CA LEU A 17 5.41 1.07 7.83
C LEU A 17 4.82 2.00 8.90
N TYR A 18 3.64 2.59 8.64
CA TYR A 18 3.03 3.59 9.51
C TYR A 18 1.51 3.65 9.29
N PRO A 19 0.72 4.17 10.26
CA PRO A 19 -0.74 4.11 10.23
C PRO A 19 -1.39 4.78 9.03
N ASP A 20 -0.94 5.97 8.65
CA ASP A 20 -1.56 6.73 7.56
C ASP A 20 -1.45 5.99 6.21
N HIS A 21 -0.43 5.16 6.01
CA HIS A 21 -0.37 4.27 4.85
C HIS A 21 -1.61 3.39 4.81
N VAL A 22 -1.96 2.73 5.91
CA VAL A 22 -3.12 1.83 5.98
C VAL A 22 -4.41 2.59 5.68
N VAL A 23 -4.57 3.78 6.25
CA VAL A 23 -5.78 4.60 6.11
C VAL A 23 -5.98 5.08 4.67
N TYR A 24 -4.92 5.58 4.02
CA TYR A 24 -5.03 6.16 2.69
C TYR A 24 -4.85 5.13 1.57
N LEU A 25 -3.91 4.21 1.69
CA LEU A 25 -3.52 3.29 0.61
C LEU A 25 -4.01 1.86 0.82
N GLY A 26 -4.49 1.53 2.02
CA GLY A 26 -4.77 0.16 2.43
C GLY A 26 -3.52 -0.59 2.88
N ALA A 27 -3.71 -1.85 3.27
CA ALA A 27 -2.63 -2.67 3.83
C ALA A 27 -2.06 -3.73 2.89
N ILE A 28 -2.68 -3.90 1.72
CA ILE A 28 -2.37 -4.97 0.78
C ILE A 28 -2.03 -4.33 -0.55
N THR A 29 -0.91 -4.75 -1.14
CA THR A 29 -0.43 -4.24 -2.41
C THR A 29 -0.62 -5.30 -3.49
N ALA A 30 -0.97 -4.86 -4.70
CA ALA A 30 -1.05 -5.73 -5.86
C ALA A 30 0.29 -5.70 -6.61
N GLU A 31 0.79 -6.87 -7.01
CA GLU A 31 2.02 -7.00 -7.79
C GLU A 31 1.76 -7.69 -9.12
N ILE A 32 2.24 -7.07 -10.20
CA ILE A 32 2.16 -7.58 -11.57
C ILE A 32 3.08 -8.79 -11.71
N GLN A 33 2.52 -9.93 -12.09
CA GLN A 33 3.29 -11.14 -12.33
C GLN A 33 4.02 -11.08 -13.69
N PRO A 34 5.08 -11.88 -13.90
CA PRO A 34 5.76 -11.95 -15.19
C PRO A 34 4.79 -12.23 -16.34
N ASN A 35 4.84 -11.39 -17.38
CA ASN A 35 3.97 -11.45 -18.56
C ASN A 35 2.46 -11.27 -18.27
N GLU A 36 2.09 -10.83 -17.06
CA GLU A 36 0.70 -10.52 -16.69
C GLU A 36 0.32 -9.11 -17.19
N LYS A 37 -0.87 -8.99 -17.78
CA LYS A 37 -1.43 -7.67 -18.12
C LYS A 37 -1.93 -7.00 -16.83
N ILE A 38 -1.76 -5.68 -16.74
CA ILE A 38 -2.27 -4.86 -15.62
C ILE A 38 -3.75 -5.17 -15.31
N SER A 39 -4.60 -5.30 -16.33
CA SER A 39 -6.02 -5.62 -16.14
C SER A 39 -6.26 -6.97 -15.46
N VAL A 40 -5.41 -7.96 -15.72
CA VAL A 40 -5.48 -9.28 -15.09
C VAL A 40 -5.04 -9.20 -13.63
N THR A 41 -3.96 -8.45 -13.35
CA THR A 41 -3.50 -8.19 -11.98
C THR A 41 -4.59 -7.52 -11.14
N ILE A 42 -5.27 -6.50 -11.70
CA ILE A 42 -6.38 -5.81 -11.03
C ILE A 42 -7.53 -6.78 -10.76
N ALA A 43 -8.00 -7.52 -11.77
CA ALA A 43 -9.11 -8.45 -11.62
C ALA A 43 -8.81 -9.56 -10.58
N ARG A 44 -7.59 -10.09 -10.56
CA ARG A 44 -7.14 -11.07 -9.57
C ARG A 44 -7.17 -10.47 -8.16
N PHE A 45 -6.66 -9.26 -7.99
CA PHE A 45 -6.63 -8.60 -6.69
C PHE A 45 -8.03 -8.26 -6.19
N GLU A 46 -8.90 -7.74 -7.05
CA GLU A 46 -10.30 -7.46 -6.73
C GLU A 46 -11.06 -8.73 -6.36
N SER A 47 -10.86 -9.82 -7.10
CA SER A 47 -11.48 -11.12 -6.77
C SER A 47 -11.03 -11.67 -5.43
N GLN A 48 -9.82 -11.35 -4.99
CA GLN A 48 -9.24 -11.89 -3.74
C GLN A 48 -9.60 -11.04 -2.52
N TYR A 49 -9.61 -9.71 -2.67
CA TYR A 49 -9.73 -8.78 -1.55
C TYR A 49 -10.99 -7.90 -1.58
N ASN A 50 -11.78 -7.99 -2.66
CA ASN A 50 -12.98 -7.19 -2.88
C ASN A 50 -12.72 -5.67 -2.80
N ILE A 51 -11.52 -5.25 -3.22
CA ILE A 51 -11.07 -3.85 -3.27
C ILE A 51 -10.25 -3.59 -4.53
N THR A 52 -10.38 -2.40 -5.11
CA THR A 52 -9.54 -1.95 -6.23
C THR A 52 -8.21 -1.38 -5.70
N PRO A 53 -7.05 -1.82 -6.21
CA PRO A 53 -5.76 -1.35 -5.71
C PRO A 53 -5.50 0.11 -6.12
N LYS A 54 -4.99 0.92 -5.18
CA LYS A 54 -4.62 2.33 -5.42
C LYS A 54 -3.33 2.48 -6.21
N PHE A 55 -2.45 1.50 -6.10
CA PHE A 55 -1.25 1.37 -6.92
C PHE A 55 -0.90 -0.11 -7.12
N LEU A 56 -0.12 -0.39 -8.16
CA LEU A 56 0.40 -1.71 -8.50
C LEU A 56 1.92 -1.68 -8.50
N ILE A 57 2.53 -2.72 -7.95
CA ILE A 57 3.97 -2.96 -8.02
C ILE A 57 4.27 -3.56 -9.39
N ALA A 58 5.18 -2.92 -10.12
CA ALA A 58 5.74 -3.43 -11.36
C ALA A 58 7.24 -3.67 -11.13
N PRO A 59 7.64 -4.92 -10.80
CA PRO A 59 9.04 -5.22 -10.54
C PRO A 59 9.95 -4.72 -11.67
N ASP A 60 11.03 -4.05 -11.28
CA ASP A 60 12.04 -3.44 -12.16
C ASP A 60 11.52 -2.31 -13.07
N LYS A 61 10.26 -1.90 -12.91
CA LYS A 61 9.61 -0.81 -13.67
C LYS A 61 9.03 0.27 -12.77
N GLY A 62 8.93 0.03 -11.47
CA GLY A 62 8.39 0.98 -10.50
C GLY A 62 6.97 0.62 -10.08
N ILE A 63 6.08 1.60 -10.05
CA ILE A 63 4.68 1.39 -9.71
C ILE A 63 3.76 2.03 -10.75
N PHE A 64 2.56 1.47 -10.90
CA PHE A 64 1.45 2.14 -11.56
C PHE A 64 0.51 2.70 -10.50
N ILE A 65 -0.02 3.90 -10.71
CA ILE A 65 -0.94 4.55 -9.79
C ILE A 65 -2.31 4.61 -10.46
N ALA A 66 -3.38 4.34 -9.71
CA ALA A 66 -4.73 4.47 -10.23
C ALA A 66 -5.02 5.93 -10.65
N PRO A 67 -5.77 6.18 -11.73
CA PRO A 67 -5.99 7.53 -12.24
C PRO A 67 -6.80 8.43 -11.28
N ASN A 68 -7.58 7.84 -10.38
CA ASN A 68 -8.53 8.54 -9.52
C ASN A 68 -8.09 8.54 -8.04
N ILE A 69 -6.79 8.60 -7.77
CA ILE A 69 -6.32 8.75 -6.40
C ILE A 69 -6.46 10.20 -5.91
N THR A 70 -6.66 10.37 -4.61
CA THR A 70 -6.74 11.69 -3.98
C THR A 70 -5.34 12.31 -3.80
N PRO A 71 -5.23 13.63 -3.59
CA PRO A 71 -3.96 14.26 -3.26
C PRO A 71 -3.30 13.67 -1.99
N GLY A 72 -4.12 13.28 -1.00
CA GLY A 72 -3.63 12.63 0.23
C GLY A 72 -3.04 11.25 -0.05
N GLU A 73 -3.71 10.44 -0.86
CA GLU A 73 -3.19 9.13 -1.32
C GLU A 73 -1.88 9.31 -2.11
N LEU A 74 -1.80 10.30 -3.01
CA LEU A 74 -0.57 10.57 -3.76
C LEU A 74 0.58 10.97 -2.82
N SER A 75 0.28 11.83 -1.84
CA SER A 75 1.26 12.27 -0.85
C SER A 75 1.81 11.09 -0.05
N MET A 76 0.98 10.09 0.26
CA MET A 76 1.43 8.87 0.93
C MET A 76 2.32 8.02 0.03
N ILE A 77 2.00 7.87 -1.25
CA ILE A 77 2.86 7.17 -2.21
C ILE A 77 4.23 7.86 -2.33
N GLU A 78 4.25 9.18 -2.42
CA GLU A 78 5.47 9.98 -2.46
C GLU A 78 6.29 9.85 -1.17
N ALA A 79 5.63 9.86 -0.01
CA ALA A 79 6.30 9.66 1.28
C ALA A 79 7.03 8.31 1.34
N ILE A 80 6.39 7.23 0.90
CA ILE A 80 7.02 5.91 0.83
C ILE A 80 8.19 5.94 -0.16
N ALA A 81 8.02 6.55 -1.33
CA ALA A 81 9.09 6.67 -2.32
C ALA A 81 10.32 7.41 -1.76
N GLN A 82 10.09 8.49 -1.02
CA GLN A 82 11.14 9.27 -0.34
C GLN A 82 11.85 8.47 0.77
N MET A 83 11.14 7.56 1.46
CA MET A 83 11.79 6.64 2.39
C MET A 83 12.74 5.68 1.67
N THR A 84 12.36 5.14 0.51
CA THR A 84 13.21 4.19 -0.23
C THR A 84 14.56 4.75 -0.68
N VAL A 85 14.70 6.08 -0.77
CA VAL A 85 15.96 6.73 -1.17
C VAL A 85 16.81 7.15 0.04
N ARG A 86 16.27 7.13 1.25
CA ARG A 86 16.97 7.53 2.49
C ARG A 86 17.39 6.35 3.35
N VAL A 87 16.69 5.22 3.23
CA VAL A 87 16.94 4.01 4.02
C VAL A 87 18.00 3.15 3.32
N PRO A 88 19.15 2.87 3.97
CA PRO A 88 20.15 1.94 3.43
C PRO A 88 19.59 0.53 3.25
N ASP A 89 20.04 -0.19 2.21
CA ASP A 89 19.53 -1.53 1.86
C ASP A 89 19.62 -2.57 3.00
N ASN A 90 20.59 -2.42 3.90
CA ASN A 90 20.78 -3.32 5.05
C ASN A 90 19.95 -2.93 6.29
N THR A 91 19.04 -1.97 6.17
CA THR A 91 18.21 -1.53 7.30
C THR A 91 17.05 -2.51 7.54
N THR A 92 16.90 -2.94 8.78
CA THR A 92 15.70 -3.66 9.22
C THR A 92 14.62 -2.65 9.55
N LEU A 93 13.58 -2.59 8.72
CA LEU A 93 12.41 -1.76 8.95
C LEU A 93 11.40 -2.52 9.81
N ARG A 94 10.94 -1.89 10.89
CA ARG A 94 9.79 -2.38 11.64
C ARG A 94 8.53 -2.07 10.85
N GLN A 95 7.76 -3.11 10.52
CA GLN A 95 6.46 -2.97 9.87
C GLN A 95 5.34 -3.09 10.91
N LEU A 96 4.17 -2.58 10.56
CA LEU A 96 2.98 -2.76 11.40
C LEU A 96 2.63 -4.25 11.48
N GLU A 97 2.24 -4.68 12.68
CA GLU A 97 1.73 -6.02 12.90
C GLU A 97 0.29 -6.11 12.37
N GLN A 98 -0.16 -7.33 12.07
CA GLN A 98 -1.52 -7.53 11.52
C GLN A 98 -2.62 -7.06 12.48
N LYS A 99 -2.39 -7.10 13.79
CA LYS A 99 -3.32 -6.56 14.79
C LYS A 99 -3.51 -5.05 14.64
N ASP A 100 -2.43 -4.31 14.40
CA ASP A 100 -2.45 -2.84 14.29
C ASP A 100 -3.11 -2.45 12.96
N ILE A 101 -2.79 -3.17 11.89
CA ILE A 101 -3.42 -3.04 10.58
C ILE A 101 -4.93 -3.27 10.67
N HIS A 102 -5.36 -4.32 11.37
CA HIS A 102 -6.77 -4.65 11.52
C HIS A 102 -7.53 -3.55 12.26
N ILE A 103 -6.97 -3.04 13.36
CA ILE A 103 -7.56 -1.91 14.10
C ILE A 103 -7.71 -0.70 13.19
N LEU A 104 -6.66 -0.32 12.48
CA LEU A 104 -6.66 0.85 11.58
C LEU A 104 -7.65 0.70 10.42
N ALA A 105 -7.74 -0.48 9.81
CA ALA A 105 -8.67 -0.74 8.71
C ALA A 105 -10.15 -0.66 9.13
N HIS A 106 -10.46 -0.94 10.41
CA HIS A 106 -11.83 -0.91 10.95
C HIS A 106 -12.13 0.36 11.77
N TRP A 107 -11.14 1.22 11.96
CA TRP A 107 -11.21 2.42 12.79
C TRP A 107 -12.33 3.38 12.35
N ASP A 108 -12.53 3.54 11.05
CA ASP A 108 -13.60 4.40 10.52
C ASP A 108 -14.99 3.87 10.85
N VAL A 109 -15.18 2.56 10.85
CA VAL A 109 -16.44 1.92 11.23
C VAL A 109 -16.74 2.15 12.71
N GLU A 110 -15.71 2.07 13.55
CA GLU A 110 -15.83 2.25 14.99
C GLU A 110 -16.04 3.73 15.39
N THR A 111 -15.37 4.64 14.70
CA THR A 111 -15.56 6.09 14.87
C THR A 111 -16.97 6.51 14.48
N LYS A 112 -17.51 5.95 13.38
CA LYS A 112 -18.89 6.17 12.95
C LYS A 112 -19.93 5.63 13.96
N ARG A 113 -19.69 4.46 14.57
CA ARG A 113 -20.58 3.93 15.64
C ARG A 113 -20.63 4.87 16.83
N LYS A 114 -19.48 5.36 17.31
CA LYS A 114 -19.41 6.30 18.45
C LYS A 114 -20.09 7.65 18.16
N SER A 115 -20.14 8.09 16.91
CA SER A 115 -20.86 9.32 16.55
C SER A 115 -22.39 9.18 16.51
N LEU A 116 -22.91 7.95 16.47
CA LEU A 116 -24.36 7.66 16.47
C LEU A 116 -24.93 7.43 17.88
N ASP A 117 -24.07 7.15 18.86
CA ASP A 117 -24.45 6.94 20.27
C ASP A 117 -24.46 8.23 21.10
N ASN A 118 -24.49 9.41 20.45
CA ASN A 118 -24.61 10.74 21.06
C ASN A 118 -25.86 11.48 20.57
#